data_AF-A0A1F7F2T2-F1
#
_entry.id   AF-A0A1F7F2T2-F1
#
_cell.length_a   1.000
_cell.length_b   1.000
_cell.length_c   1.000
_cell.angle_alpha   90.00
_cell.angle_beta   90.00
_cell.angle_gamma   90.00
#
_symmetry.space_group_name_H-M   'P 1'
#
loop_
_entity.id
_entity.type
_entity.pdbx_description
1 polymer ?
#
loop_
_entity_poly.entity_id
_entity_poly.type
_entity_poly.pdbx_seq_one_letter_code
_entity_poly.pdbx_strand_id
1 'polypeptide(L)'
;MRAPLLLLLLLGSFCFAQLDFKDDENERMKYGLSQAEWQKYKESGISKSKFESLIRCGISINEYISRPWMTVGVSEDQWLSERCQGLGDEDIQAFHEKGETDVSTIVSFVLPGFYHWKSKSYGKAALFSCAFASSIALYFAVRDEEYPRSTGANNQTIVDTVSVSYPVFLLIGVTDMVASAVFAYRDGRKSVQEQKDADQEQSSLPLRLYYKPEGAVVGLIYARSF
;
A
#
# COMPACT_ATOMS: atom_id res chain seq x y z
N MET A 1 -64.18 37.67 -0.60
CA MET A 1 -63.86 36.94 -1.84
C MET A 1 -62.34 36.74 -1.95
N ARG A 2 -61.77 35.66 -1.39
CA ARG A 2 -60.33 35.32 -1.50
C ARG A 2 -60.06 33.82 -1.73
N ALA A 3 -61.09 32.98 -1.78
CA ALA A 3 -60.99 31.54 -1.98
C ALA A 3 -60.51 31.06 -3.39
N PRO A 4 -60.77 31.75 -4.52
CA PRO A 4 -60.43 31.17 -5.83
C PRO A 4 -58.93 31.21 -6.17
N LEU A 5 -58.14 32.06 -5.50
CA LEU A 5 -56.71 32.24 -5.81
C LEU A 5 -55.83 31.14 -5.19
N LEU A 6 -56.24 30.59 -4.03
CA LEU A 6 -55.59 29.44 -3.38
C LEU A 6 -55.82 28.14 -4.16
N LEU A 7 -56.99 27.96 -4.78
CA LEU A 7 -57.30 26.76 -5.57
C LEU A 7 -56.45 26.71 -6.85
N LEU A 8 -56.22 27.84 -7.51
CA LEU A 8 -55.37 27.96 -8.70
C LEU A 8 -53.89 27.69 -8.39
N LEU A 9 -53.39 28.12 -7.22
CA LEU A 9 -52.02 27.82 -6.78
C LEU A 9 -51.82 26.33 -6.44
N LEU A 10 -52.83 25.68 -5.84
CA LEU A 10 -52.78 24.24 -5.56
C LEU A 10 -52.85 23.38 -6.83
N LEU A 11 -53.66 23.79 -7.82
CA LEU A 11 -53.76 23.09 -9.11
C LEU A 11 -52.49 23.27 -9.96
N GLY A 12 -51.84 24.44 -9.92
CA GLY A 12 -50.59 24.68 -10.62
C GLY A 12 -49.43 23.81 -10.15
N SER A 13 -49.37 23.49 -8.85
CA SER A 13 -48.29 22.67 -8.29
C SER A 13 -48.35 21.19 -8.72
N PHE A 14 -49.53 20.70 -9.14
CA PHE A 14 -49.69 19.30 -9.54
C PHE A 14 -49.16 19.01 -10.95
N CYS A 15 -49.11 20.02 -11.83
CA CYS A 15 -48.64 19.85 -13.21
C CYS A 15 -47.11 19.71 -13.32
N PHE A 16 -46.34 20.32 -12.42
CA PHE A 16 -44.87 20.25 -12.47
C PHE A 16 -44.33 18.92 -11.96
N ALA A 17 -45.04 18.23 -11.06
CA ALA A 17 -44.59 16.95 -10.52
C ALA A 17 -44.62 15.80 -11.54
N GLN A 18 -45.45 15.88 -12.59
CA GLN A 18 -45.62 14.77 -13.55
C GLN A 18 -44.61 14.76 -14.71
N LEU A 19 -43.90 15.87 -14.94
CA LEU A 19 -42.92 15.96 -16.03
C LEU A 19 -41.60 15.26 -15.69
N ASP A 20 -41.23 15.20 -14.40
CA ASP A 20 -39.94 14.66 -13.97
C ASP A 20 -39.90 13.11 -14.02
N PHE A 21 -41.04 12.44 -13.78
CA PHE A 21 -41.08 10.97 -13.70
C PHE A 21 -40.80 10.25 -15.03
N LYS A 22 -41.15 10.86 -16.17
CA LYS A 22 -40.97 10.20 -17.48
C LYS A 22 -39.50 10.17 -17.92
N ASP A 23 -38.74 11.21 -17.60
CA ASP A 23 -37.33 11.27 -17.97
C ASP A 23 -36.52 10.32 -17.08
N ASP A 24 -36.84 10.31 -15.78
CA ASP A 24 -36.24 9.40 -14.79
C ASP A 24 -36.42 7.91 -15.16
N GLU A 25 -37.59 7.53 -15.66
CA GLU A 25 -37.86 6.14 -16.03
C GLU A 25 -37.07 5.72 -17.27
N ASN A 26 -36.93 6.59 -18.27
CA ASN A 26 -36.09 6.33 -19.44
C ASN A 26 -34.61 6.20 -19.06
N GLU A 27 -34.10 7.06 -18.17
CA GLU A 27 -32.72 6.96 -17.70
C GLU A 27 -32.48 5.65 -16.92
N ARG A 28 -33.39 5.27 -16.03
CA ARG A 28 -33.33 4.00 -15.31
C ARG A 28 -33.26 2.80 -16.25
N MET A 29 -34.14 2.76 -17.26
CA MET A 29 -34.17 1.68 -18.25
C MET A 29 -32.89 1.64 -19.11
N LYS A 30 -32.33 2.80 -19.45
CA LYS A 30 -31.06 2.91 -20.21
C LYS A 30 -29.90 2.19 -19.51
N TYR A 31 -29.82 2.26 -18.19
CA TYR A 31 -28.77 1.59 -17.40
C TYR A 31 -29.17 0.18 -16.94
N GLY A 32 -30.38 -0.29 -17.26
CA GLY A 32 -30.85 -1.63 -16.90
C GLY A 32 -31.06 -1.84 -15.39
N LEU A 33 -31.34 -0.76 -14.64
CA LEU A 33 -31.39 -0.80 -13.19
C LEU A 33 -32.78 -1.15 -12.66
N SER A 34 -32.81 -1.86 -11.54
CA SER A 34 -34.03 -2.01 -10.76
C SER A 34 -34.47 -0.66 -10.16
N GLN A 35 -35.76 -0.53 -9.84
CA GLN A 35 -36.30 0.67 -9.20
C GLN A 35 -35.59 0.97 -7.86
N ALA A 36 -35.23 -0.08 -7.11
CA ALA A 36 -34.52 0.06 -5.83
C ALA A 36 -33.09 0.60 -6.00
N GLU A 37 -32.36 0.13 -7.03
CA GLU A 37 -31.01 0.61 -7.32
C GLU A 37 -31.02 2.05 -7.82
N TRP A 38 -31.99 2.42 -8.66
CA TRP A 38 -32.15 3.79 -9.12
C TRP A 38 -32.42 4.76 -7.97
N GLN A 39 -33.31 4.36 -7.05
CA GLN A 39 -33.61 5.18 -5.88
C GLN A 39 -32.37 5.35 -4.99
N LYS A 40 -31.59 4.29 -4.76
CA LYS A 40 -30.32 4.36 -4.02
C LYS A 40 -29.30 5.25 -4.70
N TYR A 41 -29.19 5.22 -6.03
CA TYR A 41 -28.33 6.14 -6.78
C TYR A 41 -28.74 7.60 -6.52
N LYS A 42 -30.03 7.93 -6.64
CA LYS A 42 -30.52 9.29 -6.37
C LYS A 42 -30.27 9.75 -4.93
N GLU A 43 -30.40 8.84 -3.95
CA GLU A 43 -30.14 9.13 -2.54
C GLU A 43 -28.65 9.27 -2.21
N SER A 44 -27.77 8.62 -2.98
CA SER A 44 -26.32 8.63 -2.72
C SER A 44 -25.63 9.97 -3.01
N GLY A 45 -26.25 10.85 -3.81
CA GLY A 45 -25.65 12.12 -4.25
C GLY A 45 -24.43 11.95 -5.17
N ILE A 46 -24.21 10.76 -5.73
CA ILE A 46 -23.11 10.49 -6.66
C ILE A 46 -23.38 11.22 -7.99
N SER A 47 -22.34 11.80 -8.59
CA SER A 47 -22.47 12.43 -9.89
C SER A 47 -22.76 11.40 -10.98
N LYS A 48 -23.56 11.80 -11.98
CA LYS A 48 -23.90 10.96 -13.14
C LYS A 48 -22.65 10.36 -13.82
N SER A 49 -21.59 11.16 -13.99
CA SER A 49 -20.34 10.70 -14.61
C SER A 49 -19.65 9.60 -13.80
N LYS A 50 -19.68 9.68 -12.47
CA LYS A 50 -19.10 8.67 -11.59
C LYS A 50 -19.94 7.41 -11.59
N PHE A 51 -21.27 7.56 -11.56
CA PHE A 51 -22.20 6.44 -11.70
C PHE A 51 -22.00 5.67 -13.02
N GLU A 52 -21.89 6.38 -14.15
CA GLU A 52 -21.60 5.75 -15.44
C GLU A 52 -20.26 5.00 -15.44
N SER A 53 -19.25 5.52 -14.74
CA SER A 53 -17.98 4.82 -14.59
C SER A 53 -18.11 3.54 -13.75
N LEU A 54 -18.90 3.55 -12.68
CA LEU A 54 -19.16 2.36 -11.86
C LEU A 54 -19.83 1.26 -12.69
N ILE A 55 -20.88 1.61 -13.44
CA ILE A 55 -21.59 0.68 -14.32
C ILE A 55 -20.65 0.12 -15.40
N ARG A 56 -19.80 0.96 -16.01
CA ARG A 56 -18.81 0.52 -16.99
C ARG A 56 -17.80 -0.48 -16.41
N CYS A 57 -17.45 -0.33 -15.13
CA CYS A 57 -16.54 -1.23 -14.43
C CYS A 57 -17.25 -2.45 -13.83
N GLY A 58 -18.56 -2.62 -14.06
CA GLY A 58 -19.33 -3.73 -13.51
C GLY A 58 -19.54 -3.66 -11.99
N ILE A 59 -19.36 -2.47 -11.39
CA ILE A 59 -19.50 -2.25 -9.96
C ILE A 59 -20.94 -1.82 -9.67
N SER A 60 -21.61 -2.54 -8.77
CA SER A 60 -22.99 -2.17 -8.39
C SER A 60 -23.00 -0.95 -7.48
N ILE A 61 -24.08 -0.16 -7.52
CA ILE A 61 -24.26 0.98 -6.61
C ILE A 61 -24.25 0.54 -5.13
N ASN A 62 -24.79 -0.65 -4.86
CA ASN A 62 -24.84 -1.22 -3.51
C ASN A 62 -23.44 -1.54 -2.97
N GLU A 63 -22.62 -2.18 -3.81
CA GLU A 63 -21.21 -2.48 -3.52
C GLU A 63 -20.40 -1.21 -3.29
N TYR A 64 -20.58 -0.19 -4.13
CA TYR A 64 -19.88 1.08 -3.93
C TYR A 64 -20.30 1.77 -2.61
N ILE A 65 -21.60 1.80 -2.28
CA ILE A 65 -22.10 2.43 -1.05
C ILE A 65 -21.58 1.75 0.22
N SER A 66 -21.30 0.44 0.18
CA SER A 66 -20.72 -0.27 1.34
C SER A 66 -19.27 0.12 1.62
N ARG A 67 -18.64 0.95 0.78
CA ARG A 67 -17.26 1.45 0.93
C ARG A 67 -16.21 0.34 1.12
N PRO A 68 -16.16 -0.67 0.24
CA PRO A 68 -15.28 -1.83 0.37
C PRO A 68 -13.79 -1.45 0.45
N TRP A 69 -13.38 -0.36 -0.21
CA TRP A 69 -12.01 0.17 -0.12
C TRP A 69 -11.55 0.46 1.31
N MET A 70 -12.47 0.83 2.22
CA MET A 70 -12.14 1.02 3.64
C MET A 70 -11.79 -0.29 4.32
N THR A 71 -12.46 -1.38 3.95
CA THR A 71 -12.22 -2.73 4.48
C THR A 71 -10.93 -3.31 3.94
N VAL A 72 -10.62 -3.02 2.67
CA VAL A 72 -9.40 -3.47 1.98
C VAL A 72 -8.17 -2.61 2.35
N GLY A 73 -8.38 -1.41 2.90
CA GLY A 73 -7.30 -0.52 3.34
C GLY A 73 -6.64 0.29 2.21
N VAL A 74 -7.37 0.53 1.11
CA VAL A 74 -6.88 1.30 -0.04
C VAL A 74 -7.68 2.59 -0.23
N SER A 75 -7.15 3.51 -1.04
CA SER A 75 -7.92 4.69 -1.44
C SER A 75 -9.05 4.32 -2.39
N GLU A 76 -10.11 5.12 -2.41
CA GLU A 76 -11.28 4.90 -3.25
C GLU A 76 -10.91 4.86 -4.75
N ASP A 77 -10.11 5.81 -5.21
CA ASP A 77 -9.68 5.91 -6.62
C ASP A 77 -8.87 4.68 -7.05
N GLN A 78 -8.04 4.16 -6.13
CA GLN A 78 -7.24 2.97 -6.37
C GLN A 78 -8.11 1.72 -6.44
N TRP A 79 -9.04 1.56 -5.50
CA TRP A 79 -10.01 0.47 -5.52
C TRP A 79 -10.83 0.49 -6.81
N LEU A 80 -11.32 1.66 -7.23
CA LEU A 80 -12.05 1.82 -8.48
C LEU A 80 -11.18 1.42 -9.69
N SER A 81 -9.94 1.90 -9.76
CA SER A 81 -9.01 1.55 -10.84
C SER A 81 -8.79 0.03 -10.94
N GLU A 82 -8.60 -0.64 -9.81
CA GLU A 82 -8.33 -2.09 -9.76
C GLU A 82 -9.59 -2.92 -10.05
N ARG A 83 -10.76 -2.53 -9.54
CA ARG A 83 -12.04 -3.16 -9.91
C ARG A 83 -12.32 -3.00 -11.41
N CYS A 84 -12.02 -1.84 -11.99
CA CYS A 84 -12.15 -1.61 -13.44
C CYS A 84 -11.19 -2.49 -14.27
N GLN A 85 -10.11 -3.01 -13.67
CA GLN A 85 -9.21 -4.00 -14.29
C GLN A 85 -9.71 -5.43 -14.14
N GLY A 86 -10.82 -5.64 -13.41
CA GLY A 86 -11.44 -6.95 -13.18
C GLY A 86 -10.94 -7.68 -11.94
N LEU A 87 -10.16 -7.03 -11.07
CA LEU A 87 -9.73 -7.60 -9.79
C LEU A 87 -10.92 -7.68 -8.81
N GLY A 88 -11.04 -8.77 -8.06
CA GLY A 88 -11.98 -8.87 -6.94
C GLY A 88 -11.44 -8.22 -5.67
N ASP A 89 -12.31 -7.91 -4.69
CA ASP A 89 -11.88 -7.30 -3.43
C ASP A 89 -10.84 -8.15 -2.68
N GLU A 90 -10.95 -9.48 -2.73
CA GLU A 90 -9.98 -10.42 -2.16
C GLU A 90 -8.62 -10.34 -2.85
N ASP A 91 -8.60 -10.15 -4.18
CA ASP A 91 -7.37 -10.01 -4.96
C ASP A 91 -6.71 -8.65 -4.68
N ILE A 92 -7.50 -7.59 -4.61
CA ILE A 92 -7.05 -6.23 -4.23
C ILE A 92 -6.42 -6.30 -2.83
N GLN A 93 -7.13 -6.90 -1.86
CA GLN A 93 -6.60 -7.08 -0.52
C GLN A 93 -5.32 -7.90 -0.51
N ALA A 94 -5.26 -9.03 -1.23
CA ALA A 94 -4.06 -9.84 -1.30
C ALA A 94 -2.90 -9.11 -1.99
N PHE A 95 -3.18 -8.26 -2.97
CA PHE A 95 -2.17 -7.48 -3.69
C PHE A 95 -1.58 -6.42 -2.77
N HIS A 96 -2.41 -5.70 -2.00
CA HIS A 96 -1.97 -4.64 -1.09
C HIS A 96 -1.46 -5.14 0.26
N GLU A 97 -1.96 -6.26 0.78
CA GLU A 97 -1.36 -6.97 1.91
C GLU A 97 0.06 -7.47 1.56
N LYS A 98 0.30 -7.79 0.29
CA LYS A 98 1.62 -8.15 -0.24
C LYS A 98 2.37 -6.95 -0.83
N GLY A 99 1.84 -5.74 -0.72
CA GLY A 99 1.97 -4.69 -1.72
C GLY A 99 2.58 -3.36 -1.27
N GLU A 100 3.50 -3.34 -0.33
CA GLU A 100 4.79 -2.77 -0.71
C GLU A 100 5.68 -3.98 -0.94
N THR A 101 5.95 -4.31 -2.21
CA THR A 101 7.14 -5.11 -2.53
C THR A 101 8.25 -4.40 -1.81
N ASP A 102 8.74 -4.98 -0.72
CA ASP A 102 9.53 -4.28 0.26
C ASP A 102 10.82 -3.91 -0.45
N VAL A 103 10.84 -2.73 -1.08
CA VAL A 103 11.96 -2.27 -1.90
C VAL A 103 13.20 -2.27 -1.01
N SER A 104 13.00 -2.14 0.30
CA SER A 104 14.03 -2.30 1.31
C SER A 104 14.65 -3.70 1.41
N THR A 105 13.93 -4.79 1.06
CA THR A 105 14.47 -6.15 0.91
C THR A 105 15.30 -6.31 -0.37
N ILE A 106 14.91 -5.67 -1.48
CA ILE A 106 15.74 -5.67 -2.70
C ILE A 106 16.98 -4.77 -2.50
N VAL A 107 16.79 -3.61 -1.85
CA VAL A 107 17.87 -2.68 -1.52
C VAL A 107 18.82 -3.27 -0.49
N SER A 108 18.36 -4.14 0.42
CA SER A 108 19.25 -4.79 1.40
C SER A 108 20.25 -5.77 0.76
N PHE A 109 19.93 -6.32 -0.42
CA PHE A 109 20.91 -7.06 -1.21
C PHE A 109 22.03 -6.17 -1.76
N VAL A 110 21.71 -4.93 -2.14
CA VAL A 110 22.68 -4.00 -2.74
C VAL A 110 23.50 -3.28 -1.66
N LEU A 111 22.87 -2.95 -0.54
CA LEU A 111 23.43 -2.21 0.58
C LEU A 111 23.18 -2.96 1.90
N PRO A 112 24.08 -3.90 2.27
CA PRO A 112 24.00 -4.59 3.55
C PRO A 112 23.90 -3.60 4.72
N GLY A 113 22.85 -3.74 5.53
CA GLY A 113 22.57 -2.87 6.67
C GLY A 113 21.58 -1.72 6.45
N PHE A 114 21.27 -1.32 5.20
CA PHE A 114 20.31 -0.22 4.94
C PHE A 114 18.91 -0.51 5.50
N TYR A 115 18.43 -1.74 5.32
CA TYR A 115 17.16 -2.21 5.89
C TYR A 115 17.09 -2.04 7.40
N HIS A 116 18.18 -2.45 8.08
CA HIS A 116 18.25 -2.39 9.54
C HIS A 116 18.31 -0.95 10.06
N TRP A 117 18.82 -0.02 9.26
CA TRP A 117 18.75 1.40 9.57
C TRP A 117 17.31 1.93 9.52
N LYS A 118 16.55 1.57 8.47
CA LYS A 118 15.13 1.96 8.32
C LYS A 118 14.26 1.37 9.44
N SER A 119 14.54 0.13 9.85
CA SER A 119 13.83 -0.55 10.95
C SER A 119 14.35 -0.20 12.35
N LYS A 120 15.13 0.90 12.50
CA LYS A 120 15.69 1.41 13.77
C LYS A 120 16.54 0.40 14.55
N SER A 121 17.00 -0.66 13.90
CA SER A 121 17.85 -1.71 14.45
C SER A 121 19.33 -1.37 14.22
N TYR A 122 19.81 -0.24 14.77
CA TYR A 122 21.13 0.33 14.47
C TYR A 122 22.30 -0.62 14.74
N GLY A 123 22.22 -1.47 15.77
CA GLY A 123 23.26 -2.43 16.08
C GLY A 123 23.48 -3.47 14.97
N LYS A 124 22.39 -3.99 14.38
CA LYS A 124 22.46 -4.90 13.23
C LYS A 124 22.96 -4.16 11.99
N ALA A 125 22.48 -2.93 11.78
CA ALA A 125 22.90 -2.12 10.64
C ALA A 125 24.42 -1.89 10.64
N ALA A 126 24.98 -1.47 11.77
CA ALA A 126 26.41 -1.25 11.91
C ALA A 126 27.24 -2.52 11.67
N LEU A 127 26.78 -3.68 12.17
CA LEU A 127 27.49 -4.95 11.99
C LEU A 127 27.63 -5.33 10.50
N PHE A 128 26.52 -5.32 9.75
CA PHE A 128 26.53 -5.66 8.33
C PHE A 128 27.30 -4.63 7.49
N SER A 129 27.10 -3.33 7.76
CA SER A 129 27.84 -2.31 7.01
C SER A 129 29.35 -2.34 7.27
N CYS A 130 29.79 -2.61 8.51
CA CYS A 130 31.21 -2.77 8.83
C CYS A 130 31.82 -4.03 8.21
N ALA A 131 31.10 -5.16 8.22
CA ALA A 131 31.54 -6.41 7.60
C ALA A 131 31.74 -6.23 6.09
N PHE A 132 30.76 -5.62 5.42
CA PHE A 132 30.83 -5.32 4.00
C PHE A 132 31.97 -4.34 3.66
N ALA A 133 32.09 -3.23 4.39
CA ALA A 133 33.16 -2.26 4.19
C ALA A 133 34.55 -2.87 4.40
N SER A 134 34.71 -3.72 5.42
CA SER A 134 35.97 -4.43 5.68
C SER A 134 36.32 -5.41 4.56
N SER A 135 35.32 -6.12 4.03
CA SER A 135 35.51 -7.03 2.90
C SER A 135 35.98 -6.30 1.64
N ILE A 136 35.36 -5.15 1.32
CA ILE A 136 35.78 -4.29 0.20
C ILE A 136 37.19 -3.74 0.43
N ALA A 137 37.48 -3.24 1.63
CA ALA A 137 38.79 -2.69 1.96
C ALA A 137 39.90 -3.74 1.84
N LEU A 138 39.67 -4.96 2.33
CA LEU A 138 40.60 -6.08 2.17
C LEU A 138 40.78 -6.47 0.70
N TYR A 139 39.71 -6.47 -0.08
CA TYR A 139 39.79 -6.75 -1.53
C TYR A 139 40.71 -5.78 -2.25
N PHE A 140 40.61 -4.47 -1.97
CA PHE A 140 41.50 -3.47 -2.57
C PHE A 140 42.92 -3.53 -2.00
N ALA A 141 43.09 -3.74 -0.69
CA ALA A 141 44.40 -3.84 -0.06
C ALA A 141 45.24 -5.01 -0.61
N VAL A 142 44.60 -6.16 -0.90
CA VAL A 142 45.26 -7.33 -1.50
C VAL A 142 45.56 -7.12 -2.99
N ARG A 143 44.79 -6.26 -3.68
CA ARG A 143 44.96 -6.01 -5.11
C ARG A 143 46.21 -5.20 -5.43
N ASP A 144 46.64 -4.31 -4.53
CA ASP A 144 47.76 -3.39 -4.79
C ASP A 144 49.15 -4.03 -4.61
N GLU A 145 49.24 -5.32 -4.22
CA GLU A 145 50.50 -6.07 -4.28
C GLU A 145 50.84 -6.53 -5.71
N GLU A 146 51.02 -5.59 -6.63
CA GLU A 146 51.86 -5.85 -7.81
C GLU A 146 53.31 -5.90 -7.34
N TYR A 147 53.84 -7.11 -7.15
CA TYR A 147 55.23 -7.32 -6.75
C TYR A 147 56.18 -6.57 -7.71
N PRO A 148 57.15 -5.79 -7.19
CA PRO A 148 58.13 -5.16 -8.04
C PRO A 148 58.87 -6.24 -8.85
N ARG A 149 58.77 -6.13 -10.17
CA ARG A 149 59.37 -7.03 -11.13
C ARG A 149 60.90 -7.00 -10.98
N SER A 150 61.46 -7.93 -10.21
CA SER A 150 62.91 -8.06 -10.10
C SER A 150 63.48 -8.41 -11.47
N THR A 151 64.23 -7.48 -12.04
CA THR A 151 64.85 -7.65 -13.35
C THR A 151 66.16 -8.42 -13.12
N GLY A 152 66.13 -9.74 -13.30
CA GLY A 152 67.32 -10.58 -13.18
C GLY A 152 68.37 -10.23 -14.23
N ALA A 153 69.65 -10.26 -13.86
CA ALA A 153 70.80 -9.88 -14.69
C ALA A 153 70.99 -10.69 -15.99
N ASN A 154 70.19 -11.73 -16.23
CA ASN A 154 70.35 -12.68 -17.35
C ASN A 154 69.19 -12.64 -18.37
N ASN A 155 68.42 -11.55 -18.46
CA ASN A 155 67.30 -11.39 -19.41
C ASN A 155 66.20 -12.49 -19.36
N GLN A 156 66.23 -13.40 -18.38
CA GLN A 156 65.18 -14.38 -18.15
C GLN A 156 64.32 -13.94 -16.99
N THR A 157 63.14 -13.41 -17.32
CA THR A 157 62.08 -13.11 -16.37
C THR A 157 61.38 -14.41 -15.96
N ILE A 158 61.74 -14.98 -14.80
CA ILE A 158 60.92 -15.97 -14.12
C ILE A 158 59.91 -15.19 -13.30
N VAL A 159 58.66 -15.13 -13.76
CA VAL A 159 57.57 -14.51 -13.03
C VAL A 159 56.91 -15.61 -12.20
N ASP A 160 57.30 -15.75 -10.94
CA ASP A 160 56.54 -16.55 -9.99
C ASP A 160 55.30 -15.76 -9.61
N THR A 161 54.24 -15.91 -10.41
CA THR A 161 52.92 -15.39 -10.07
C THR A 161 52.36 -16.21 -8.93
N VAL A 162 52.48 -15.73 -7.69
CA VAL A 162 51.67 -16.22 -6.58
C VAL A 162 50.23 -15.77 -6.87
N SER A 163 49.46 -16.67 -7.48
CA SER A 163 48.03 -16.48 -7.72
C SER A 163 47.29 -16.48 -6.39
N VAL A 164 47.26 -15.34 -5.71
CA VAL A 164 46.38 -15.14 -4.55
C VAL A 164 44.95 -15.33 -5.04
N SER A 165 44.27 -16.36 -4.54
CA SER A 165 42.91 -16.72 -4.96
C SER A 165 41.90 -15.67 -4.48
N TYR A 166 41.63 -14.70 -5.35
CA TYR A 166 40.52 -13.77 -5.33
C TYR A 166 39.11 -14.35 -4.98
N PRO A 167 38.75 -15.63 -5.24
CA PRO A 167 37.42 -16.14 -4.88
C PRO A 167 37.05 -16.06 -3.39
N VAL A 168 37.99 -16.10 -2.46
CA VAL A 168 37.66 -16.18 -1.02
C VAL A 168 36.98 -14.90 -0.52
N PHE A 169 37.46 -13.73 -0.93
CA PHE A 169 36.90 -12.45 -0.49
C PHE A 169 35.52 -12.16 -1.10
N LEU A 170 35.31 -12.57 -2.36
CA LEU A 170 34.01 -12.50 -3.01
C LEU A 170 32.98 -13.39 -2.31
N LEU A 171 33.37 -14.59 -1.89
CA LEU A 171 32.48 -15.49 -1.14
C LEU A 171 32.06 -14.87 0.19
N ILE A 172 32.98 -14.23 0.93
CA ILE A 172 32.65 -13.55 2.19
C ILE A 172 31.62 -12.43 1.94
N GLY A 173 31.85 -11.57 0.93
CA GLY A 173 30.91 -10.50 0.59
C GLY A 173 29.51 -11.01 0.20
N VAL A 174 29.44 -12.07 -0.62
CA VAL A 174 28.16 -12.68 -1.02
C VAL A 174 27.45 -13.32 0.17
N THR A 175 28.19 -14.01 1.06
CA THR A 175 27.57 -14.59 2.27
C THR A 175 26.98 -13.54 3.20
N ASP A 176 27.63 -12.39 3.34
CA ASP A 176 27.14 -11.28 4.16
C ASP A 176 25.86 -10.65 3.57
N MET A 177 25.82 -10.47 2.24
CA MET A 177 24.62 -10.01 1.52
C MET A 177 23.43 -10.97 1.70
N VAL A 178 23.66 -12.27 1.52
CA VAL A 178 22.61 -13.29 1.68
C VAL A 178 22.13 -13.35 3.13
N ALA A 179 23.04 -13.31 4.10
CA ALA A 179 22.68 -13.30 5.51
C ALA A 179 21.82 -12.07 5.87
N SER A 180 22.23 -10.87 5.44
CA SER A 180 21.47 -9.64 5.67
C SER A 180 20.06 -9.71 5.06
N ALA A 181 19.92 -10.26 3.85
CA ALA A 181 18.62 -10.41 3.20
C ALA A 181 17.70 -11.40 3.93
N VAL A 182 18.25 -12.54 4.38
CA VAL A 182 17.50 -13.55 5.14
C VAL A 182 17.02 -12.98 6.48
N PHE A 183 17.85 -12.20 7.18
CA PHE A 183 17.45 -11.56 8.43
C PHE A 183 16.39 -10.48 8.22
N ALA A 184 16.52 -9.66 7.17
CA ALA A 184 15.51 -8.67 6.80
C ALA A 184 14.15 -9.34 6.52
N TYR A 185 14.14 -10.41 5.70
CA TYR A 185 12.94 -11.16 5.39
C TYR A 185 12.28 -11.78 6.64
N ARG A 186 13.10 -12.33 7.55
CA ARG A 186 12.61 -12.95 8.78
C ARG A 186 12.00 -11.92 9.74
N ASP A 187 12.65 -10.77 9.91
CA ASP A 187 12.17 -9.71 10.80
C ASP A 187 10.88 -9.07 10.24
N GLY A 188 10.77 -8.88 8.92
CA GLY A 188 9.54 -8.39 8.28
C GLY A 188 8.32 -9.32 8.47
N ARG A 189 8.52 -10.64 8.48
CA ARG A 189 7.42 -11.57 8.79
C ARG A 189 6.92 -11.46 10.24
N LYS A 190 7.81 -11.21 11.19
CA LYS A 190 7.43 -11.11 12.61
C LYS A 190 6.55 -9.91 12.86
N SER A 191 6.88 -8.75 12.28
CA SER A 191 6.04 -7.55 12.43
C SER A 191 4.64 -7.73 11.83
N VAL A 192 4.52 -8.43 10.70
CA VAL A 192 3.20 -8.74 10.11
C VAL A 192 2.39 -9.67 11.02
N GLN A 193 3.02 -10.66 11.64
CA GLN A 193 2.33 -11.57 12.55
C GLN A 193 1.91 -10.84 13.84
N GLU A 194 2.78 -10.03 14.44
CA GLU A 194 2.48 -9.24 15.64
C GLU A 194 1.31 -8.28 15.40
N GLN A 195 1.21 -7.71 14.20
CA GLN A 195 0.09 -6.84 13.84
C GLN A 195 -1.23 -7.62 13.69
N LYS A 196 -1.21 -8.80 13.05
CA LYS A 196 -2.39 -9.69 12.97
C LYS A 196 -2.88 -10.11 14.36
N ASP A 197 -1.97 -10.44 15.26
CA ASP A 197 -2.31 -10.84 16.62
C ASP A 197 -2.91 -9.66 17.40
N ALA A 198 -2.39 -8.44 17.23
CA ALA A 198 -2.93 -7.22 17.84
C ALA A 198 -4.32 -6.84 17.32
N ASP A 199 -4.55 -6.95 16.01
CA ASP A 199 -5.85 -6.68 15.39
C ASP A 199 -6.89 -7.73 15.83
N GLN A 200 -6.47 -9.00 15.96
CA GLN A 200 -7.31 -10.07 16.49
C GLN A 200 -7.65 -9.80 17.97
N GLU A 201 -6.69 -9.36 18.79
CA GLU A 201 -6.93 -8.97 20.18
C GLU A 201 -7.93 -7.80 20.27
N GLN A 202 -7.80 -6.76 19.45
CA GLN A 202 -8.75 -5.65 19.38
C GLN A 202 -10.16 -6.08 18.93
N SER A 203 -10.27 -7.00 17.98
CA SER A 203 -11.58 -7.54 17.55
C SER A 203 -12.24 -8.45 18.59
N SER A 204 -11.44 -9.03 19.49
CA SER A 204 -11.90 -9.93 20.56
C SER A 204 -12.32 -9.19 21.84
N LEU A 205 -11.92 -7.93 22.00
CA LEU A 205 -12.36 -7.11 23.11
C LEU A 205 -13.88 -6.92 22.99
N PRO A 206 -14.68 -7.31 24.02
CA PRO A 206 -16.12 -7.17 23.96
C PRO A 206 -16.43 -5.71 23.69
N LEU A 207 -17.25 -5.45 22.65
CA LEU A 207 -17.76 -4.13 22.25
C LEU A 207 -18.06 -3.32 23.50
N ARG A 208 -17.07 -2.53 23.94
CA ARG A 208 -17.22 -1.64 25.06
C ARG A 208 -18.04 -0.53 24.47
N LEU A 209 -19.36 -0.68 24.58
CA LEU A 209 -20.35 0.34 24.24
C LEU A 209 -19.85 1.61 24.91
N TYR A 210 -19.20 2.48 24.14
CA TYR A 210 -18.92 3.84 24.53
C TYR A 210 -20.30 4.49 24.57
N TYR A 211 -20.97 4.30 25.71
CA TYR A 211 -22.16 5.02 26.08
C TYR A 211 -21.72 6.48 26.12
N LYS A 212 -21.97 7.18 25.02
CA LYS A 212 -21.79 8.62 24.92
C LYS A 212 -22.99 9.20 25.67
N PRO A 213 -22.84 9.69 26.91
CA PRO A 213 -23.96 10.34 27.58
C PRO A 213 -24.34 11.55 26.72
N GLU A 214 -25.58 11.55 26.25
CA GLU A 214 -26.16 12.67 25.52
C GLU A 214 -26.04 13.92 26.41
N GLY A 215 -25.21 14.89 25.99
CA GLY A 215 -25.13 16.20 26.65
C GLY A 215 -23.75 16.85 26.76
N ALA A 216 -22.65 16.14 26.51
CA ALA A 216 -21.32 16.75 26.60
C ALA A 216 -20.83 17.27 25.24
N VAL A 217 -20.75 18.59 25.10
CA VAL A 217 -20.02 19.29 24.04
C VAL A 217 -18.52 18.96 24.21
N VAL A 218 -18.01 18.02 23.41
CA VAL A 218 -16.58 17.69 23.41
C VAL A 218 -15.85 18.73 22.57
N GLY A 219 -15.20 19.68 23.25
CA GLY A 219 -14.13 20.46 22.66
C GLY A 219 -12.96 19.54 22.31
N LEU A 220 -12.62 19.48 21.03
CA LEU A 220 -11.42 18.82 20.51
C LEU A 220 -10.18 19.57 21.03
N ILE A 221 -9.59 19.09 22.12
CA ILE A 221 -8.23 19.48 22.53
C ILE A 221 -7.27 18.54 21.81
N TYR A 222 -6.68 19.02 20.71
CA TYR A 222 -5.51 18.40 20.10
C TYR A 222 -4.31 18.58 21.04
N ALA A 223 -3.95 17.53 21.77
CA ALA A 223 -2.67 17.46 22.46
C ALA A 223 -1.57 17.17 21.42
N ARG A 224 -0.83 18.21 21.04
CA ARG A 224 0.38 18.13 20.21
C ARG A 224 1.57 17.89 21.14
N SER A 225 2.03 16.64 21.25
CA SER A 225 3.30 16.35 21.93
C SER A 225 4.47 16.59 20.95
N PHE A 226 5.43 17.39 21.42
CA PHE A 226 6.75 17.60 20.82
C PHE A 226 7.67 16.39 21.06
#